data_AF-A0A3B6D6G1-F1
#
_entry.id   AF-A0A3B6D6G1-F1
#
_cell.length_a   1.000
_cell.length_b   1.000
_cell.length_c   1.000
_cell.angle_alpha   90.00
_cell.angle_beta   90.00
_cell.angle_gamma   90.00
#
_symmetry.space_group_name_H-M   'P 1'
#
loop_
_entity.id
_entity.type
_entity.pdbx_description
1 polymer ?
#
loop_
_entity_poly.entity_id
_entity_poly.type
_entity_poly.pdbx_seq_one_letter_code
_entity_poly.pdbx_strand_id
1 'polypeptide(L)'
;MANRKSKRRDSHADQLDPETHLDVFKPSATFVQDEAAYEDLKRSMLGDDGEVIEEDEPNDDDDDDSEDMEVIKDETEINLINLRRTIYLTIMSSAGAEEAGHKLLSIVRPGQEAELRGMLVECCKHERASSNTRFYGHLGQRLCGISRAYQAGFEACFARCYAAAHRMGTDELRAAAGLFACLLATDAVPWRNMLGGVRIAEEDTTSSSRIFMKVMFQEMAEQLGVRLLGRRMNDDDEPEVRDALFPRDSAENTRFAVNFFTAIGLGGVTEPARKILSL
;
A
#
# COMPACT_ATOMS: atom_id res chain seq x y z
N MET A 1 -24.00 9.92 -54.31
CA MET A 1 -24.48 10.68 -53.15
C MET A 1 -23.26 11.08 -52.32
N ALA A 2 -22.81 12.33 -52.43
CA ALA A 2 -21.58 12.81 -51.81
C ALA A 2 -21.89 13.36 -50.41
N ASN A 3 -21.37 12.67 -49.39
CA ASN A 3 -21.50 13.03 -47.99
C ASN A 3 -20.56 14.22 -47.69
N ARG A 4 -21.07 15.46 -47.75
CA ARG A 4 -20.32 16.66 -47.36
C ARG A 4 -20.24 16.72 -45.84
N LYS A 5 -19.19 16.16 -45.25
CA LYS A 5 -18.77 16.54 -43.88
C LYS A 5 -18.29 18.00 -43.94
N SER A 6 -19.15 18.93 -43.55
CA SER A 6 -18.77 20.33 -43.32
C SER A 6 -17.89 20.39 -42.07
N LYS A 7 -16.58 20.46 -42.26
CA LYS A 7 -15.61 20.69 -41.19
C LYS A 7 -15.62 22.20 -40.93
N ARG A 8 -16.14 22.67 -39.79
CA ARG A 8 -15.98 24.08 -39.37
C ARG A 8 -14.48 24.40 -39.41
N ARG A 9 -14.08 25.33 -40.27
CA ARG A 9 -12.71 25.83 -40.39
C ARG A 9 -12.74 27.28 -39.93
N ASP A 10 -12.56 27.47 -38.64
CA ASP A 10 -12.39 28.81 -38.10
C ASP A 10 -10.91 29.16 -38.27
N SER A 11 -10.62 30.30 -38.91
CA SER A 11 -9.25 30.73 -39.17
C SER A 11 -8.71 31.47 -37.94
N HIS A 12 -7.40 31.36 -37.64
CA HIS A 12 -6.79 32.05 -36.49
C HIS A 12 -6.89 33.59 -36.52
N ALA A 13 -7.44 34.18 -37.59
CA ALA A 13 -7.66 35.61 -37.77
C ALA A 13 -9.11 36.03 -37.51
N ASP A 14 -10.05 35.09 -37.36
CA ASP A 14 -11.45 35.42 -37.07
C ASP A 14 -11.60 35.72 -35.58
N GLN A 15 -12.05 36.94 -35.24
CA GLN A 15 -12.46 37.25 -33.88
C GLN A 15 -13.72 36.46 -33.55
N LEU A 16 -13.58 35.44 -32.71
CA LEU A 16 -14.70 34.65 -32.20
C LEU A 16 -15.52 35.51 -31.25
N ASP A 17 -16.83 35.57 -31.47
CA ASP A 17 -17.76 36.15 -30.52
C ASP A 17 -17.83 35.22 -29.29
N PRO A 18 -17.44 35.67 -28.09
CA PRO A 18 -17.50 34.83 -26.91
C PRO A 18 -18.94 34.61 -26.41
N GLU A 19 -19.95 35.29 -26.98
CA GLU A 19 -21.38 35.13 -26.67
C GLU A 19 -21.71 35.21 -25.16
N THR A 20 -20.92 35.93 -24.36
CA THR A 20 -21.06 36.04 -22.89
C THR A 20 -22.42 36.56 -22.42
N HIS A 21 -23.21 37.11 -23.33
CA HIS A 21 -24.58 37.52 -23.09
C HIS A 21 -25.54 36.34 -22.81
N LEU A 22 -25.13 35.11 -23.12
CA LEU A 22 -25.84 33.85 -22.83
C LEU A 22 -25.61 33.35 -21.39
N ASP A 23 -24.52 33.77 -20.75
CA ASP A 23 -24.18 33.40 -19.37
C ASP A 23 -25.07 34.11 -18.33
N VAL A 24 -25.87 35.09 -18.76
CA VAL A 24 -26.78 35.87 -17.91
C VAL A 24 -28.22 35.46 -18.20
N PHE A 25 -28.91 34.97 -17.17
CA PHE A 25 -30.30 34.55 -17.27
C PHE A 25 -31.20 35.67 -17.79
N LYS A 26 -31.93 35.39 -18.86
CA LYS A 26 -32.89 36.31 -19.48
C LYS A 26 -34.22 35.58 -19.69
N PRO A 27 -35.36 36.20 -19.38
CA PRO A 27 -36.66 35.62 -19.68
C PRO A 27 -36.83 35.39 -21.18
N SER A 28 -37.10 34.15 -21.59
CA SER A 28 -37.43 33.81 -22.97
C SER A 28 -38.95 33.81 -23.16
N ALA A 29 -39.44 34.48 -24.21
CA ALA A 29 -40.84 34.43 -24.60
C ALA A 29 -41.24 33.07 -25.22
N THR A 30 -40.26 32.30 -25.70
CA THR A 30 -40.43 30.99 -26.33
C THR A 30 -40.01 29.83 -25.43
N PHE A 31 -39.74 30.10 -24.14
CA PHE A 31 -39.22 29.12 -23.18
C PHE A 31 -39.88 27.74 -23.27
N VAL A 32 -41.22 27.70 -23.31
CA VAL A 32 -41.99 26.44 -23.37
C VAL A 32 -41.72 25.65 -24.66
N GLN A 33 -41.51 26.33 -25.78
CA GLN A 33 -41.21 25.69 -27.06
C GLN A 33 -39.74 25.21 -27.11
N ASP A 34 -38.83 26.01 -26.55
CA ASP A 34 -37.40 25.70 -26.50
C ASP A 34 -37.12 24.50 -25.58
N GLU A 35 -37.80 24.42 -24.42
CA GLU A 35 -37.78 23.27 -23.51
C GLU A 35 -38.29 21.99 -24.17
N ALA A 36 -39.43 22.05 -24.85
CA ALA A 36 -39.99 20.89 -25.55
C ALA A 36 -39.06 20.39 -26.67
N ALA A 37 -38.40 21.30 -27.39
CA ALA A 37 -37.42 20.95 -28.42
C ALA A 37 -36.14 20.36 -27.81
N TYR A 38 -35.71 20.83 -26.65
CA TYR A 38 -34.57 20.28 -25.92
C TYR A 38 -34.86 18.86 -25.42
N GLU A 39 -36.02 18.63 -24.83
CA GLU A 39 -36.42 17.30 -24.34
C GLU A 39 -36.58 16.28 -25.47
N ASP A 40 -37.14 16.68 -26.62
CA ASP A 40 -37.20 15.81 -27.81
C ASP A 40 -35.80 15.47 -28.33
N LEU A 41 -34.89 16.46 -28.39
CA LEU A 41 -33.50 16.26 -28.78
C LEU A 41 -32.77 15.32 -27.80
N LYS A 42 -32.96 15.54 -26.50
CA LYS A 42 -32.38 14.75 -25.42
C LYS A 42 -32.81 13.29 -25.52
N ARG A 43 -34.12 13.04 -25.67
CA ARG A 43 -34.67 11.68 -25.87
C ARG A 43 -34.13 11.01 -27.13
N SER A 44 -33.97 11.78 -28.22
CA SER A 44 -33.41 11.24 -29.47
C SER A 44 -31.94 10.82 -29.36
N MET A 45 -31.16 11.47 -28.48
CA MET A 45 -29.74 11.20 -28.31
C MET A 45 -29.44 10.16 -27.23
N LEU A 46 -30.23 10.14 -26.16
CA LEU A 46 -29.96 9.33 -24.96
C LEU A 46 -30.95 8.17 -24.75
N GLY A 47 -32.07 8.13 -25.47
CA GLY A 47 -33.16 7.17 -25.25
C GLY A 47 -34.19 7.66 -24.21
N ASP A 48 -35.22 6.85 -23.95
CA ASP A 48 -36.30 7.17 -23.00
C ASP A 48 -35.83 7.06 -21.52
N ASP A 49 -34.70 6.38 -21.29
CA ASP A 49 -34.13 6.07 -19.97
C ASP A 49 -33.01 7.07 -19.57
N GLY A 50 -33.00 8.24 -20.18
CA GLY A 50 -32.02 9.31 -19.91
C GLY A 50 -32.24 9.99 -18.57
N GLU A 51 -32.14 9.25 -17.46
CA GLU A 51 -32.09 9.81 -16.12
C GLU A 51 -30.85 10.69 -15.99
N VAL A 52 -31.08 11.96 -15.72
CA VAL A 52 -30.04 12.87 -15.26
C VAL A 52 -29.70 12.41 -13.85
N ILE A 53 -28.45 12.00 -13.63
CA ILE A 53 -27.94 11.75 -12.28
C ILE A 53 -27.99 13.09 -11.54
N GLU A 54 -29.11 13.37 -10.87
CA GLU A 54 -29.18 14.43 -9.86
C GLU A 54 -28.29 13.97 -8.71
N GLU A 55 -27.24 14.74 -8.40
CA GLU A 55 -26.42 14.53 -7.21
C GLU A 55 -27.26 14.86 -5.97
N ASP A 56 -28.10 13.93 -5.54
CA ASP A 56 -28.83 14.02 -4.27
C ASP A 56 -28.03 13.39 -3.12
N GLU A 57 -28.02 14.10 -1.99
CA GLU A 57 -27.45 13.68 -0.71
C GLU A 57 -28.07 12.36 -0.20
N PRO A 58 -27.33 11.57 0.61
CA PRO A 58 -27.75 10.22 0.95
C PRO A 58 -28.93 10.25 1.95
N ASN A 59 -30.12 9.89 1.47
CA ASN A 59 -31.18 9.34 2.31
C ASN A 59 -31.12 7.81 2.21
N ASP A 60 -30.95 7.20 3.38
CA ASP A 60 -30.90 5.78 3.65
C ASP A 60 -32.36 5.31 3.78
N ASP A 61 -32.92 4.68 2.75
CA ASP A 61 -34.09 3.81 2.86
C ASP A 61 -34.05 2.75 1.74
N ASP A 62 -33.95 1.50 2.19
CA ASP A 62 -34.03 0.28 1.40
C ASP A 62 -35.36 0.20 0.65
N ASP A 63 -35.33 0.07 -0.67
CA ASP A 63 -36.36 -0.66 -1.42
C ASP A 63 -35.72 -1.45 -2.57
N ASP A 64 -35.95 -2.76 -2.49
CA ASP A 64 -35.48 -3.84 -3.36
C ASP A 64 -36.40 -3.92 -4.59
N ASP A 65 -36.04 -3.22 -5.67
CA ASP A 65 -36.53 -3.52 -7.02
C ASP A 65 -35.34 -3.97 -7.89
N SER A 66 -35.15 -5.28 -7.89
CA SER A 66 -34.21 -5.99 -8.76
C SER A 66 -34.71 -5.99 -10.21
N GLU A 67 -34.50 -4.89 -10.92
CA GLU A 67 -34.36 -4.95 -12.38
C GLU A 67 -32.92 -5.38 -12.70
N ASP A 68 -32.79 -6.42 -13.54
CA ASP A 68 -31.51 -7.01 -13.96
C ASP A 68 -30.61 -5.96 -14.63
N MET A 69 -29.91 -5.17 -13.82
CA MET A 69 -28.74 -4.40 -14.21
C MET A 69 -27.75 -5.41 -14.78
N GLU A 70 -27.57 -5.43 -16.10
CA GLU A 70 -26.46 -6.13 -16.73
C GLU A 70 -25.19 -5.68 -16.00
N VAL A 71 -24.67 -6.53 -15.10
CA VAL A 71 -23.48 -6.24 -14.31
C VAL A 71 -22.34 -6.10 -15.31
N ILE A 72 -22.01 -4.85 -15.68
CA ILE A 72 -20.91 -4.54 -16.57
C ILE A 72 -19.66 -5.06 -15.89
N LYS A 73 -19.21 -6.22 -16.36
CA LYS A 73 -18.02 -6.88 -15.83
C LYS A 73 -16.81 -6.11 -16.35
N ASP A 74 -16.18 -5.34 -15.47
CA ASP A 74 -14.93 -4.64 -15.78
C ASP A 74 -13.82 -5.67 -16.03
N GLU A 75 -13.53 -5.95 -17.31
CA GLU A 75 -12.41 -6.80 -17.74
C GLU A 75 -11.09 -6.02 -17.90
N THR A 76 -11.10 -4.71 -17.65
CA THR A 76 -9.99 -3.80 -18.01
C THR A 76 -9.14 -3.37 -16.82
N GLU A 77 -9.51 -3.73 -15.60
CA GLU A 77 -8.85 -3.34 -14.33
C GLU A 77 -8.62 -1.83 -14.18
N ILE A 78 -9.35 -0.99 -14.94
CA ILE A 78 -9.11 0.47 -15.00
C ILE A 78 -9.31 1.10 -13.62
N ASN A 79 -10.34 0.66 -12.90
CA ASN A 79 -10.63 1.12 -11.55
C ASN A 79 -9.48 0.82 -10.57
N LEU A 80 -8.87 -0.35 -10.71
CA LEU A 80 -7.73 -0.76 -9.89
C LEU A 80 -6.49 0.08 -10.19
N ILE A 81 -6.21 0.33 -11.47
CA ILE A 81 -5.09 1.18 -11.90
C ILE A 81 -5.27 2.62 -11.38
N ASN A 82 -6.48 3.16 -11.49
CA ASN A 82 -6.81 4.49 -10.97
C ASN A 82 -6.63 4.57 -9.45
N LEU A 83 -7.11 3.56 -8.72
CA LEU A 83 -6.93 3.48 -7.27
C LEU A 83 -5.44 3.47 -6.90
N ARG A 84 -4.62 2.63 -7.55
CA ARG A 84 -3.17 2.56 -7.32
C ARG A 84 -2.49 3.89 -7.58
N ARG A 85 -2.86 4.58 -8.67
CA ARG A 85 -2.33 5.91 -9.00
C ARG A 85 -2.69 6.93 -7.91
N THR A 86 -3.93 6.94 -7.45
CA THR A 86 -4.40 7.85 -6.40
C THR A 86 -3.66 7.59 -5.07
N ILE A 87 -3.47 6.33 -4.68
CA ILE A 87 -2.70 5.94 -3.49
C ILE A 87 -1.26 6.44 -3.62
N TYR A 88 -0.60 6.17 -4.74
CA TYR A 88 0.78 6.62 -4.99
C TYR A 88 0.92 8.14 -4.88
N LEU A 89 0.07 8.88 -5.59
CA LEU A 89 0.11 10.35 -5.56
C LEU A 89 -0.17 10.89 -4.16
N THR A 90 -1.05 10.26 -3.39
CA THR A 90 -1.33 10.66 -2.00
C THR A 90 -0.11 10.43 -1.10
N ILE A 91 0.57 9.29 -1.24
CA ILE A 91 1.79 8.99 -0.49
C ILE A 91 2.88 10.02 -0.82
N MET A 92 3.15 10.25 -2.10
CA MET A 92 4.24 11.14 -2.55
C MET A 92 3.97 12.62 -2.27
N SER A 93 2.71 13.04 -2.15
CA SER A 93 2.33 14.43 -1.89
C SER A 93 2.19 14.76 -0.41
N SER A 94 2.21 13.76 0.48
CA SER A 94 2.02 13.95 1.91
C SER A 94 3.33 14.35 2.60
N ALA A 95 3.27 15.30 3.53
CA ALA A 95 4.45 15.76 4.27
C ALA A 95 4.84 14.80 5.41
N GLY A 96 3.89 14.04 5.95
CA GLY A 96 4.10 13.13 7.07
C GLY A 96 3.16 11.93 7.06
N ALA A 97 3.57 10.88 7.77
CA ALA A 97 2.83 9.61 7.82
C ALA A 97 1.42 9.78 8.43
N GLU A 98 1.22 10.77 9.30
CA GLU A 98 -0.08 11.06 9.90
C GLU A 98 -1.09 11.57 8.89
N GLU A 99 -0.68 12.59 8.13
CA GLU A 99 -1.45 13.20 7.07
C GLU A 99 -1.76 12.17 5.97
N ALA A 100 -0.73 11.41 5.55
CA ALA A 100 -0.88 10.35 4.56
C ALA A 100 -1.91 9.32 5.02
N GLY A 101 -1.81 8.84 6.27
CA GLY A 101 -2.74 7.87 6.83
C GLY A 101 -4.18 8.38 6.82
N HIS A 102 -4.42 9.61 7.25
CA HIS A 102 -5.77 10.20 7.23
C HIS A 102 -6.35 10.30 5.82
N LYS A 103 -5.57 10.80 4.86
CA LYS A 103 -6.02 10.91 3.45
C LYS A 103 -6.29 9.55 2.83
N LEU A 104 -5.39 8.58 3.03
CA LEU A 104 -5.51 7.24 2.43
C LEU A 104 -6.75 6.49 2.94
N LEU A 105 -7.11 6.64 4.21
CA LEU A 105 -8.33 6.04 4.76
C LEU A 105 -9.62 6.66 4.20
N SER A 106 -9.57 7.90 3.71
CA SER A 106 -10.70 8.53 3.02
C SER A 106 -10.84 8.06 1.57
N ILE A 107 -9.75 7.57 0.97
CA ILE A 107 -9.70 7.12 -0.44
C ILE A 107 -10.05 5.63 -0.56
N VAL A 108 -9.60 4.82 0.41
CA VAL A 108 -9.64 3.36 0.34
C VAL A 108 -10.95 2.86 0.96
N ARG A 109 -11.73 2.11 0.18
CA ARG A 109 -12.97 1.48 0.66
C ARG A 109 -12.68 0.17 1.39
N PRO A 110 -13.58 -0.30 2.28
CA PRO A 110 -13.49 -1.64 2.85
C PRO A 110 -13.33 -2.71 1.76
N GLY A 111 -12.40 -3.65 1.94
CA GLY A 111 -12.03 -4.67 0.95
C GLY A 111 -10.86 -4.28 0.03
N GLN A 112 -10.46 -3.01 -0.01
CA GLN A 112 -9.32 -2.52 -0.80
C GLN A 112 -8.03 -2.37 0.04
N GLU A 113 -8.03 -2.84 1.28
CA GLU A 113 -6.87 -2.74 2.20
C GLU A 113 -5.64 -3.46 1.66
N ALA A 114 -5.87 -4.54 0.90
CA ALA A 114 -4.82 -5.31 0.25
C ALA A 114 -4.05 -4.49 -0.79
N GLU A 115 -4.76 -3.67 -1.56
CA GLU A 115 -4.17 -2.78 -2.57
C GLU A 115 -3.42 -1.62 -1.93
N LEU A 116 -3.99 -1.01 -0.89
CA LEU A 116 -3.31 0.04 -0.12
C LEU A 116 -1.97 -0.47 0.43
N ARG A 117 -2.00 -1.62 1.10
CA ARG A 117 -0.81 -2.24 1.68
C ARG A 117 0.20 -2.63 0.60
N GLY A 118 -0.27 -3.23 -0.50
CA GLY A 118 0.59 -3.62 -1.63
C GLY A 118 1.32 -2.42 -2.22
N MET A 119 0.58 -1.33 -2.48
CA MET A 119 1.16 -0.07 -2.95
C MET A 119 2.14 0.52 -1.96
N LEU A 120 1.85 0.52 -0.65
CA LEU A 120 2.77 1.04 0.37
C LEU A 120 4.12 0.30 0.34
N VAL A 121 4.10 -1.03 0.32
CA VAL A 121 5.33 -1.85 0.28
C VAL A 121 6.09 -1.60 -1.02
N GLU A 122 5.38 -1.51 -2.15
CA GLU A 122 6.02 -1.31 -3.45
C GLU A 122 6.63 0.09 -3.62
N CYS A 123 5.94 1.13 -3.13
CA CYS A 123 6.46 2.49 -3.06
C CYS A 123 7.71 2.54 -2.19
N CYS A 124 7.66 1.90 -1.01
CA CYS A 124 8.81 1.84 -0.11
C CYS A 124 10.03 1.21 -0.79
N LYS A 125 9.86 0.08 -1.49
CA LYS A 125 10.96 -0.61 -2.20
C LYS A 125 11.63 0.25 -3.28
N HIS A 126 10.86 1.08 -3.97
CA HIS A 126 11.34 1.89 -5.11
C HIS A 126 11.77 3.30 -4.73
N GLU A 127 11.56 3.69 -3.47
CA GLU A 127 11.95 4.99 -2.98
C GLU A 127 13.48 5.14 -2.96
N ARG A 128 13.99 6.16 -3.65
CA ARG A 128 15.45 6.39 -3.74
C ARG A 128 16.02 6.93 -2.42
N ALA A 129 15.20 7.62 -1.64
CA ALA A 129 15.59 8.19 -0.35
C ALA A 129 15.35 7.18 0.77
N SER A 130 16.39 6.46 1.18
CA SER A 130 16.32 5.50 2.30
C SER A 130 15.85 6.16 3.62
N SER A 131 16.02 7.47 3.77
CA SER A 131 15.48 8.25 4.90
C SER A 131 13.95 8.21 5.00
N ASN A 132 13.24 7.97 3.90
CA ASN A 132 11.79 7.84 3.88
C ASN A 132 11.29 6.49 4.39
N THR A 133 12.17 5.52 4.65
CA THR A 133 11.77 4.22 5.22
C THR A 133 11.04 4.39 6.55
N ARG A 134 11.42 5.40 7.36
CA ARG A 134 10.71 5.76 8.60
C ARG A 134 9.29 6.26 8.33
N PHE A 135 9.08 7.05 7.29
CA PHE A 135 7.74 7.49 6.88
C PHE A 135 6.85 6.28 6.56
N TYR A 136 7.35 5.34 5.75
CA TYR A 136 6.59 4.12 5.39
C TYR A 136 6.35 3.22 6.60
N GLY A 137 7.34 3.10 7.50
CA GLY A 137 7.23 2.38 8.77
C GLY A 137 6.13 2.93 9.67
N HIS A 138 6.12 4.23 9.93
CA HIS A 138 5.08 4.88 10.73
C HIS A 138 3.70 4.82 10.07
N LEU A 139 3.63 4.95 8.75
CA LEU A 139 2.37 4.79 8.03
C LEU A 139 1.84 3.36 8.17
N GLY A 140 2.69 2.36 8.00
CA GLY A 140 2.34 0.95 8.21
C GLY A 140 1.90 0.67 9.65
N GLN A 141 2.59 1.23 10.65
CA GLN A 141 2.23 1.14 12.06
C GLN A 141 0.81 1.68 12.31
N ARG A 142 0.49 2.85 11.75
CA ARG A 142 -0.86 3.43 11.87
C ARG A 142 -1.93 2.51 11.26
N LEU A 143 -1.68 1.98 10.06
CA LEU A 143 -2.62 1.05 9.42
C LEU A 143 -2.83 -0.22 10.25
N CYS A 144 -1.76 -0.77 10.83
CA CYS A 144 -1.84 -1.92 11.74
C CYS A 144 -2.66 -1.64 13.01
N GLY A 145 -2.68 -0.39 13.48
CA GLY A 145 -3.49 0.03 14.62
C GLY A 145 -4.99 0.13 14.33
N ILE A 146 -5.40 0.17 13.06
CA ILE A 146 -6.81 0.32 12.66
C ILE A 146 -7.51 -1.03 12.60
N SER A 147 -6.88 -2.03 11.98
CA SER A 147 -7.50 -3.35 11.80
C SER A 147 -6.45 -4.47 11.77
N ARG A 148 -6.83 -5.63 12.33
CA ARG A 148 -6.04 -6.86 12.23
C ARG A 148 -5.84 -7.32 10.79
N ALA A 149 -6.71 -6.92 9.87
CA ALA A 149 -6.54 -7.21 8.44
C ALA A 149 -5.26 -6.58 7.87
N TYR A 150 -4.87 -5.38 8.34
CA TYR A 150 -3.60 -4.78 7.96
C TYR A 150 -2.42 -5.55 8.57
N GLN A 151 -2.49 -5.95 9.83
CA GLN A 151 -1.44 -6.74 10.49
C GLN A 151 -1.17 -8.05 9.73
N ALA A 152 -2.19 -8.88 9.54
CA ALA A 152 -2.10 -10.13 8.77
C ALA A 152 -1.64 -9.90 7.34
N GLY A 153 -2.05 -8.78 6.74
CA GLY A 153 -1.59 -8.34 5.44
C GLY A 153 -0.08 -8.07 5.39
N PHE A 154 0.45 -7.32 6.38
CA PHE A 154 1.87 -6.99 6.44
C PHE A 154 2.72 -8.21 6.75
N GLU A 155 2.22 -9.15 7.56
CA GLU A 155 2.83 -10.47 7.77
C GLU A 155 2.97 -11.22 6.43
N ALA A 156 1.90 -11.28 5.63
CA ALA A 156 1.94 -11.90 4.31
C ALA A 156 2.88 -11.17 3.33
N CYS A 157 2.94 -9.83 3.40
CA CYS A 157 3.91 -9.06 2.62
C CYS A 157 5.35 -9.38 3.03
N PHE A 158 5.65 -9.46 4.33
CA PHE A 158 6.96 -9.86 4.84
C PHE A 158 7.37 -11.22 4.30
N ALA A 159 6.50 -12.24 4.45
CA ALA A 159 6.78 -13.59 3.98
C ALA A 159 7.10 -13.63 2.47
N ARG A 160 6.33 -12.90 1.66
CA ARG A 160 6.58 -12.79 0.21
C ARG A 160 7.88 -12.07 -0.10
N CYS A 161 8.17 -10.95 0.56
CA CYS A 161 9.42 -10.21 0.38
C CYS A 161 10.64 -11.06 0.78
N TYR A 162 10.57 -11.77 1.91
CA TYR A 162 11.65 -12.63 2.38
C TYR A 162 11.91 -13.81 1.43
N ALA A 163 10.86 -14.51 1.00
CA ALA A 163 10.97 -15.60 0.03
C ALA A 163 11.51 -15.13 -1.34
N ALA A 164 11.14 -13.92 -1.76
CA ALA A 164 11.58 -13.33 -3.02
C ALA A 164 12.85 -12.46 -2.89
N ALA A 165 13.54 -12.46 -1.75
CA ALA A 165 14.69 -11.57 -1.50
C ALA A 165 15.80 -11.71 -2.56
N HIS A 166 16.00 -12.91 -3.11
CA HIS A 166 16.97 -13.16 -4.18
C HIS A 166 16.66 -12.45 -5.51
N ARG A 167 15.44 -11.97 -5.71
CA ARG A 167 14.99 -11.23 -6.91
C ARG A 167 15.09 -9.73 -6.75
N MET A 168 15.37 -9.25 -5.54
CA MET A 168 15.39 -7.83 -5.21
C MET A 168 16.79 -7.26 -5.30
N GLY A 169 16.89 -6.02 -5.77
CA GLY A 169 18.14 -5.26 -5.73
C GLY A 169 18.54 -4.91 -4.29
N THR A 170 19.81 -4.58 -4.06
CA THR A 170 20.32 -4.28 -2.70
C THR A 170 19.58 -3.12 -2.03
N ASP A 171 19.18 -2.10 -2.79
CA ASP A 171 18.46 -0.95 -2.25
C ASP A 171 17.01 -1.28 -1.92
N GLU A 172 16.35 -2.08 -2.76
CA GLU A 172 15.00 -2.60 -2.47
C GLU A 172 14.99 -3.50 -1.24
N LEU A 173 16.02 -4.34 -1.07
CA LEU A 173 16.20 -5.17 0.13
C LEU A 173 16.33 -4.31 1.38
N ARG A 174 17.13 -3.25 1.33
CA ARG A 174 17.29 -2.33 2.45
C ARG A 174 16.00 -1.61 2.81
N ALA A 175 15.29 -1.10 1.81
CA ALA A 175 14.05 -0.38 2.01
C ALA A 175 12.96 -1.29 2.61
N ALA A 176 12.75 -2.48 2.03
CA ALA A 176 11.80 -3.45 2.56
C ALA A 176 12.18 -3.91 3.98
N ALA A 177 13.45 -4.23 4.22
CA ALA A 177 13.93 -4.64 5.54
C ALA A 177 13.70 -3.56 6.60
N GLY A 178 13.96 -2.28 6.28
CA GLY A 178 13.73 -1.17 7.21
C GLY A 178 12.24 -0.92 7.48
N LEU A 179 11.36 -1.11 6.49
CA LEU A 179 9.90 -1.04 6.70
C LEU A 179 9.46 -2.07 7.74
N PHE A 180 9.82 -3.35 7.55
CA PHE A 180 9.42 -4.42 8.47
C PHE A 180 10.12 -4.31 9.82
N ALA A 181 11.36 -3.83 9.87
CA ALA A 181 12.04 -3.51 11.12
C ALA A 181 11.26 -2.49 11.96
N CYS A 182 10.74 -1.44 11.34
CA CYS A 182 9.92 -0.44 12.03
C CYS A 182 8.61 -1.05 12.56
N LEU A 183 7.94 -1.90 11.78
CA LEU A 183 6.72 -2.57 12.22
C LEU A 183 6.97 -3.49 13.43
N LEU A 184 8.09 -4.22 13.45
CA LEU A 184 8.48 -5.08 14.57
C LEU A 184 8.92 -4.26 15.79
N ALA A 185 9.69 -3.18 15.58
CA ALA A 185 10.19 -2.34 16.66
C ALA A 185 9.07 -1.54 17.36
N THR A 186 7.99 -1.23 16.64
CA THR A 186 6.83 -0.49 17.18
C THR A 186 5.71 -1.40 17.68
N ASP A 187 5.92 -2.73 17.71
CA ASP A 187 4.90 -3.73 18.04
C ASP A 187 3.62 -3.60 17.19
N ALA A 188 3.75 -3.09 15.96
CA ALA A 188 2.63 -3.00 15.02
C ALA A 188 2.18 -4.39 14.55
N VAL A 189 3.12 -5.34 14.50
CA VAL A 189 2.89 -6.73 14.12
C VAL A 189 3.58 -7.66 15.13
N PRO A 190 2.94 -8.77 15.56
CA PRO A 190 3.56 -9.75 16.43
C PRO A 190 4.83 -10.36 15.83
N TRP A 191 5.92 -10.44 16.61
CA TRP A 191 7.20 -10.99 16.15
C TRP A 191 7.09 -12.44 15.72
N ARG A 192 6.30 -13.24 16.45
CA ARG A 192 6.00 -14.63 16.13
C ARG A 192 5.53 -14.84 14.70
N ASN A 193 4.63 -13.99 14.23
CA ASN A 193 3.98 -14.16 12.92
C ASN A 193 4.92 -13.82 11.76
N MET A 194 5.84 -12.86 11.95
CA MET A 194 6.83 -12.49 10.94
C MET A 194 8.09 -13.37 11.01
N LEU A 195 8.65 -13.56 12.21
CA LEU A 195 9.95 -14.21 12.38
C LEU A 195 9.87 -15.72 12.60
N GLY A 196 8.73 -16.27 13.00
CA GLY A 196 8.60 -17.71 13.29
C GLY A 196 8.82 -18.62 12.09
N GLY A 197 8.63 -18.12 10.87
CA GLY A 197 8.95 -18.83 9.62
C GLY A 197 10.35 -18.58 9.08
N VAL A 198 11.15 -17.75 9.77
CA VAL A 198 12.53 -17.46 9.38
C VAL A 198 13.45 -18.38 10.14
N ARG A 199 14.58 -18.79 9.53
CA ARG A 199 15.57 -19.61 10.21
C ARG A 199 16.98 -19.15 9.88
N ILE A 200 17.76 -18.82 10.91
CA ILE A 200 19.15 -18.40 10.76
C ILE A 200 20.07 -19.62 10.81
N ALA A 201 20.17 -20.30 9.67
CA ALA A 201 21.10 -21.39 9.45
C ALA A 201 21.77 -21.25 8.07
N GLU A 202 22.87 -21.96 7.86
CA GLU A 202 23.60 -21.89 6.58
C GLU A 202 22.76 -22.41 5.42
N GLU A 203 22.05 -23.52 5.63
CA GLU A 203 21.19 -24.20 4.65
C GLU A 203 19.89 -23.44 4.35
N ASP A 204 19.34 -22.73 5.34
CA ASP A 204 18.05 -22.03 5.24
C ASP A 204 18.17 -20.58 4.72
N THR A 205 19.39 -20.09 4.49
CA THR A 205 19.63 -18.69 4.11
C THR A 205 20.48 -18.52 2.85
N THR A 206 20.04 -17.62 1.98
CA THR A 206 20.79 -17.15 0.80
C THR A 206 21.57 -15.88 1.13
N SER A 207 22.52 -15.48 0.27
CA SER A 207 23.22 -14.20 0.43
C SER A 207 22.25 -13.01 0.51
N SER A 208 21.18 -12.99 -0.30
CA SER A 208 20.18 -11.92 -0.29
C SER A 208 19.34 -11.90 0.98
N SER A 209 18.90 -13.08 1.47
CA SER A 209 18.16 -13.14 2.74
C SER A 209 19.05 -12.76 3.93
N ARG A 210 20.36 -13.07 3.90
CA ARG A 210 21.33 -12.61 4.91
C ARG A 210 21.48 -11.08 4.90
N ILE A 211 21.51 -10.44 3.73
CA ILE A 211 21.52 -8.97 3.62
C ILE A 211 20.22 -8.37 4.18
N PHE A 212 19.07 -8.95 3.83
CA PHE A 212 17.77 -8.53 4.32
C PHE A 212 17.72 -8.58 5.85
N MET A 213 18.07 -9.73 6.45
CA MET A 213 18.10 -9.92 7.91
C MET A 213 19.11 -8.99 8.58
N LYS A 214 20.29 -8.81 7.98
CA LYS A 214 21.30 -7.87 8.49
C LYS A 214 20.71 -6.47 8.64
N VAL A 215 20.10 -5.94 7.58
CA VAL A 215 19.56 -4.57 7.59
C VAL A 215 18.41 -4.45 8.58
N MET A 216 17.51 -5.43 8.58
CA MET A 216 16.34 -5.44 9.47
C MET A 216 16.76 -5.41 10.94
N PHE A 217 17.67 -6.30 11.36
CA PHE A 217 18.12 -6.35 12.75
C PHE A 217 18.98 -5.17 13.16
N GLN A 218 19.76 -4.58 12.25
CA GLN A 218 20.48 -3.34 12.51
C GLN A 218 19.52 -2.17 12.75
N GLU A 219 18.50 -2.01 11.91
CA GLU A 219 17.47 -0.98 12.09
C GLU A 219 16.68 -1.18 13.39
N MET A 220 16.29 -2.42 13.72
CA MET A 220 15.65 -2.72 15.01
C MET A 220 16.57 -2.40 16.20
N ALA A 221 17.87 -2.63 16.08
CA ALA A 221 18.83 -2.29 17.12
C ALA A 221 18.98 -0.77 17.30
N GLU A 222 18.90 -0.01 16.21
CA GLU A 222 18.89 1.47 16.27
C GLU A 222 17.63 2.00 16.96
N GLN A 223 16.46 1.40 16.71
CA GLN A 223 15.18 1.85 17.29
C GLN A 223 14.97 1.39 18.74
N LEU A 224 15.25 0.11 19.05
CA LEU A 224 15.00 -0.49 20.37
C LEU A 224 16.19 -0.39 21.33
N GLY A 225 17.40 -0.27 20.77
CA GLY A 225 18.64 -0.56 21.48
C GLY A 225 18.92 -2.05 21.62
N VAL A 226 20.22 -2.40 21.60
CA VAL A 226 20.71 -3.80 21.61
C VAL A 226 20.22 -4.60 22.84
N ARG A 227 20.07 -3.95 24.00
CA ARG A 227 19.62 -4.63 25.23
C ARG A 227 18.18 -5.11 25.16
N LEU A 228 17.26 -4.26 24.68
CA LEU A 228 15.85 -4.63 24.56
C LEU A 228 15.65 -5.63 23.41
N LEU A 229 16.32 -5.40 22.29
CA LEU A 229 16.35 -6.33 21.16
C LEU A 229 16.81 -7.71 21.61
N GLY A 230 17.93 -7.81 22.34
CA GLY A 230 18.46 -9.07 22.84
C GLY A 230 17.52 -9.81 23.77
N ARG A 231 16.78 -9.11 24.64
CA ARG A 231 15.75 -9.75 25.49
C ARG A 231 14.64 -10.36 24.66
N ARG A 232 14.08 -9.62 23.70
CA ARG A 232 12.99 -10.11 22.85
C ARG A 232 13.40 -11.26 21.94
N MET A 233 14.61 -11.20 21.38
CA MET A 233 15.13 -12.29 20.53
C MET A 233 15.42 -13.58 21.31
N ASN A 234 15.64 -13.47 22.63
CA ASN A 234 15.93 -14.60 23.51
C ASN A 234 14.81 -14.87 24.51
N ASP A 235 13.59 -14.40 24.22
CA ASP A 235 12.46 -14.58 25.11
C ASP A 235 12.04 -16.05 25.15
N ASP A 236 11.96 -16.63 26.34
CA ASP A 236 11.59 -18.03 26.52
C ASP A 236 10.08 -18.24 26.40
N ASP A 237 9.27 -17.18 26.51
CA ASP A 237 7.82 -17.21 26.28
C ASP A 237 7.47 -17.18 24.77
N GLU A 238 8.44 -16.85 23.91
CA GLU A 238 8.33 -16.84 22.44
C GLU A 238 9.36 -17.80 21.80
N PRO A 239 9.29 -19.12 22.10
CA PRO A 239 10.31 -20.07 21.68
C PRO A 239 10.44 -20.19 20.16
N GLU A 240 9.37 -19.96 19.41
CA GLU A 240 9.37 -19.99 17.95
C GLU A 240 10.24 -18.88 17.36
N VAL A 241 10.21 -17.68 17.93
CA VAL A 241 11.08 -16.57 17.51
C VAL A 241 12.52 -16.86 17.96
N ARG A 242 12.69 -17.30 19.21
CA ARG A 242 14.01 -17.62 19.76
C ARG A 242 14.72 -18.71 18.94
N ASP A 243 14.04 -19.80 18.64
CA ASP A 243 14.61 -20.97 17.97
C ASP A 243 14.75 -20.75 16.45
N ALA A 244 13.96 -19.84 15.87
CA ALA A 244 14.17 -19.30 14.53
C ALA A 244 15.50 -18.52 14.42
N LEU A 245 15.76 -17.64 15.38
CA LEU A 245 16.92 -16.74 15.37
C LEU A 245 18.19 -17.38 15.93
N PHE A 246 18.05 -18.27 16.91
CA PHE A 246 19.13 -19.03 17.54
C PHE A 246 18.80 -20.53 17.55
N PRO A 247 18.87 -21.21 16.39
CA PRO A 247 18.57 -22.63 16.29
C PRO A 247 19.42 -23.47 17.26
N ARG A 248 18.78 -24.42 17.94
CA ARG A 248 19.39 -25.30 18.97
C ARG A 248 19.42 -26.78 18.57
N ASP A 249 19.01 -27.09 17.35
CA ASP A 249 18.98 -28.45 16.79
C ASP A 249 20.38 -29.00 16.49
N SER A 250 21.35 -28.13 16.16
CA SER A 250 22.74 -28.54 15.95
C SER A 250 23.71 -27.45 16.41
N ALA A 251 24.88 -27.86 16.89
CA ALA A 251 25.94 -26.93 17.29
C ALA A 251 26.45 -26.09 16.10
N GLU A 252 26.34 -26.60 14.88
CA GLU A 252 26.69 -25.90 13.65
C GLU A 252 25.72 -24.74 13.38
N ASN A 253 24.41 -24.99 13.45
CA ASN A 253 23.39 -23.96 13.25
C ASN A 253 23.44 -22.88 14.34
N THR A 254 23.65 -23.27 15.60
CA THR A 254 23.85 -22.30 16.69
C THR A 254 25.10 -21.43 16.44
N ARG A 255 26.23 -22.03 16.01
CA ARG A 255 27.45 -21.27 15.69
C ARG A 255 27.24 -20.33 14.51
N PHE A 256 26.53 -20.77 13.48
CA PHE A 256 26.19 -19.94 12.33
C PHE A 256 25.40 -18.71 12.76
N ALA A 257 24.36 -18.87 13.59
CA ALA A 257 23.58 -17.75 14.11
C ALA A 257 24.41 -16.78 14.98
N VAL A 258 25.23 -17.32 15.90
CA VAL A 258 26.14 -16.51 16.72
C VAL A 258 27.10 -15.70 15.84
N ASN A 259 27.71 -16.33 14.83
CA ASN A 259 28.63 -15.69 13.91
C ASN A 259 27.94 -14.63 13.06
N PHE A 260 26.74 -14.92 12.55
CA PHE A 260 25.94 -13.97 11.78
C PHE A 260 25.66 -12.69 12.58
N PHE A 261 25.08 -12.82 13.77
CA PHE A 261 24.77 -11.65 14.60
C PHE A 261 26.01 -10.91 15.09
N THR A 262 27.11 -11.62 15.36
CA THR A 262 28.39 -11.00 15.71
C THR A 262 28.96 -10.21 14.53
N ALA A 263 28.91 -10.75 13.31
CA ALA A 263 29.44 -10.12 12.09
C ALA A 263 28.69 -8.84 11.69
N ILE A 264 27.40 -8.73 12.04
CA ILE A 264 26.59 -7.53 11.79
C ILE A 264 26.65 -6.50 12.93
N GLY A 265 27.50 -6.73 13.95
CA GLY A 265 27.71 -5.80 15.06
C GLY A 265 26.75 -5.98 16.24
N LEU A 266 25.97 -7.06 16.26
CA LEU A 266 24.98 -7.36 17.32
C LEU A 266 25.45 -8.50 18.24
N GLY A 267 26.75 -8.61 18.51
CA GLY A 267 27.30 -9.68 19.35
C GLY A 267 26.66 -9.78 20.74
N GLY A 268 26.18 -8.67 21.31
CA GLY A 268 25.51 -8.64 22.62
C GLY A 268 24.20 -9.42 22.69
N VAL A 269 23.51 -9.65 21.56
CA VAL A 269 22.27 -10.47 21.57
C VAL A 269 22.55 -11.98 21.61
N THR A 270 23.80 -12.38 21.41
CA THR A 270 24.20 -13.79 21.24
C THR A 270 24.64 -14.48 22.54
N GLU A 271 24.66 -13.76 23.67
CA GLU A 271 25.18 -14.28 24.94
C GLU A 271 24.51 -15.60 25.39
N PRO A 272 23.18 -15.78 25.33
CA PRO A 272 22.56 -17.04 25.71
C PRO A 272 22.98 -18.20 24.79
N ALA A 273 23.06 -17.97 23.48
CA ALA A 273 23.48 -18.99 22.51
C ALA A 273 24.94 -19.39 22.67
N ARG A 274 25.84 -18.46 23.04
CA ARG A 274 27.25 -18.77 23.33
C ARG A 274 27.40 -19.70 24.54
N LYS A 275 26.60 -19.49 25.60
CA LYS A 275 26.58 -20.37 26.78
C LYS A 275 26.21 -21.81 26.42
N ILE A 276 25.26 -22.01 25.49
CA ILE A 276 24.87 -23.35 25.00
C ILE A 276 26.06 -24.03 24.31
N LEU A 277 26.86 -23.27 23.56
CA LEU A 277 28.04 -23.77 22.87
C LEU A 277 29.27 -23.95 23.76
N SER A 278 29.18 -23.59 25.05
CA SER A 278 30.33 -23.48 25.96
C SER A 278 31.43 -22.52 25.43
N LEU A 279 31.02 -21.46 24.73
CA LEU A 279 31.86 -20.38 24.19
C LEU A 279 31.81 -19.12 25.08
#